data_AF-F8H4F5-F1
#
_entry.id   AF-F8H4F5-F1
#
_cell.length_a   1.000
_cell.length_b   1.000
_cell.length_c   1.000
_cell.angle_alpha   90.00
_cell.angle_beta   90.00
_cell.angle_gamma   90.00
#
_symmetry.space_group_name_H-M   'P 1'
#
loop_
_entity.id
_entity.type
_entity.pdbx_description
1 polymer ?
#
loop_
_entity_poly.entity_id
_entity_poly.type
_entity_poly.pdbx_seq_one_letter_code
_entity_poly.pdbx_strand_id
1 'polypeptide(L)'
;MKRASSSCPRLGRYRRTSDVSTLYRILLNVYREGRVDLLERYSPICLRRIWKAERFSWWMTGLLHRFPDTDAFARRIQASEQDYFTSTPAALTTIAENYVGLPYEAVQ
;
A
#
# COMPACT_ATOMS: atom_id res chain seq x y z
N MET A 1 -21.44 2.06 -10.28
CA MET A 1 -20.62 1.28 -9.32
C MET A 1 -19.99 0.08 -10.04
N LYS A 2 -19.03 0.31 -10.95
CA LYS A 2 -18.34 -0.74 -11.71
C LYS A 2 -16.90 -0.86 -11.22
N ARG A 3 -16.49 -2.09 -10.90
CA ARG A 3 -15.18 -2.48 -10.38
C ARG A 3 -14.09 -2.14 -11.39
N ALA A 4 -13.12 -1.31 -11.01
CA ALA A 4 -11.88 -1.13 -11.73
C ALA A 4 -10.94 -2.29 -11.36
N SER A 5 -11.07 -3.41 -12.08
CA SER A 5 -10.14 -4.54 -12.03
C SER A 5 -9.10 -4.38 -13.14
N SER A 6 -8.02 -3.65 -12.86
CA SER A 6 -6.80 -3.68 -13.67
C SER A 6 -5.61 -3.49 -12.73
N SER A 7 -5.35 -4.55 -11.98
CA SER A 7 -4.29 -4.66 -10.98
C SER A 7 -2.90 -4.55 -11.62
N CYS A 8 -2.12 -3.56 -11.17
CA CYS A 8 -0.70 -3.40 -11.50
C CYS A 8 0.11 -4.62 -11.01
N PRO A 9 0.75 -5.44 -11.87
CA PRO A 9 1.31 -6.75 -11.49
C PRO A 9 2.55 -6.70 -10.59
N ARG A 10 3.21 -5.55 -10.44
CA ARG A 10 4.48 -5.43 -9.70
C ARG A 10 4.31 -5.17 -8.20
N LEU A 11 3.25 -4.47 -7.79
CA LEU A 11 2.99 -4.17 -6.37
C LEU A 11 2.60 -5.44 -5.58
N GLY A 12 1.99 -6.43 -6.25
CA GLY A 12 1.52 -7.65 -5.61
C GLY A 12 2.63 -8.58 -5.09
N ARG A 13 3.85 -8.52 -5.64
CA ARG A 13 4.94 -9.42 -5.23
C ARG A 13 5.50 -9.05 -3.86
N TYR A 14 5.80 -7.77 -3.62
CA TYR A 14 6.33 -7.31 -2.33
C TYR A 14 5.37 -7.50 -1.15
N ARG A 15 4.05 -7.51 -1.41
CA ARG A 15 3.03 -7.78 -0.40
C ARG A 15 2.98 -9.26 0.01
N ARG A 16 3.11 -10.18 -0.96
CA ARG A 16 3.08 -11.62 -0.67
C ARG A 16 4.32 -12.07 0.08
N THR A 17 5.50 -11.59 -0.33
CA THR A 17 6.77 -11.95 0.33
C THR A 17 6.82 -11.47 1.78
N SER A 18 6.25 -10.29 2.06
CA SER A 18 6.21 -9.73 3.40
C SER A 18 5.25 -10.45 4.34
N ASP A 19 4.03 -10.78 3.87
CA ASP A 19 3.04 -11.47 4.70
C ASP A 19 3.56 -12.87 5.07
N VAL A 20 4.20 -13.55 4.11
CA VAL A 20 4.86 -14.84 4.36
C VAL A 20 6.00 -14.71 5.38
N SER A 21 6.79 -13.63 5.34
CA SER A 21 7.87 -13.40 6.32
C SER A 21 7.35 -13.16 7.75
N THR A 22 6.26 -12.40 7.88
CA THR A 22 5.61 -12.11 9.17
C THR A 22 4.94 -13.37 9.72
N LEU A 23 4.22 -14.10 8.86
CA LEU A 23 3.55 -15.35 9.25
C LEU A 23 4.57 -16.42 9.67
N TYR A 24 5.69 -16.54 8.96
CA TYR A 24 6.77 -17.47 9.32
C TYR A 24 7.32 -17.18 10.73
N ARG A 25 7.57 -15.91 11.05
CA ARG A 25 8.06 -15.49 12.38
C ARG A 25 7.06 -15.80 13.49
N ILE A 26 5.78 -15.54 13.25
CA ILE A 26 4.72 -15.81 14.23
C ILE A 26 4.56 -17.31 14.45
N LEU A 27 4.55 -18.12 13.39
CA LEU A 27 4.48 -19.58 13.50
C LEU A 27 5.70 -20.13 14.25
N LEU A 28 6.89 -19.60 14.01
CA LEU A 28 8.11 -20.02 14.72
C LEU A 28 7.98 -19.80 16.24
N ASN A 29 7.45 -18.64 16.65
CA ASN A 29 7.24 -18.32 18.08
C ASN A 29 6.10 -19.15 18.70
N VAL A 30 5.04 -19.44 17.96
CA VAL A 30 3.94 -20.30 18.43
C VAL A 30 4.43 -21.73 18.66
N TYR A 31 5.16 -22.31 17.72
CA TYR A 31 5.62 -23.70 17.82
C TYR A 31 6.81 -23.90 18.76
N ARG A 32 7.69 -22.90 18.93
CA ARG A 32 8.86 -23.00 19.84
C ARG A 32 8.57 -22.55 21.26
N GLU A 33 7.73 -21.54 21.43
CA GLU A 33 7.51 -20.89 22.73
C GLU A 33 6.05 -21.03 23.23
N GLY A 34 5.17 -21.64 22.45
CA GLY A 34 3.76 -21.85 22.83
C GLY A 34 2.92 -20.56 22.89
N ARG A 35 3.43 -19.43 22.38
CA ARG A 35 2.79 -18.11 22.47
C ARG A 35 1.70 -17.92 21.42
N VAL A 36 0.51 -18.47 21.68
CA VAL A 36 -0.66 -18.37 20.81
C VAL A 36 -1.18 -16.92 20.69
N ASP A 37 -0.87 -16.05 21.66
CA ASP A 37 -1.26 -14.63 21.68
C ASP A 37 -0.72 -13.85 20.47
N LEU A 38 0.36 -14.32 19.84
CA LEU A 38 0.95 -13.68 18.66
C LEU A 38 0.11 -13.88 17.39
N LEU A 39 -0.76 -14.90 17.34
CA LEU A 39 -1.69 -15.11 16.22
C LEU A 39 -2.75 -14.01 16.16
N GLU A 40 -3.25 -13.55 17.31
CA GLU A 40 -4.23 -12.45 17.34
C GLU A 40 -3.60 -11.12 16.89
N ARG A 41 -2.29 -10.95 17.12
CA ARG A 41 -1.53 -9.77 16.68
C ARG A 41 -1.20 -9.79 15.18
N TYR A 42 -1.22 -10.93 14.51
CA TYR A 42 -0.92 -11.04 13.08
C TYR A 42 -1.87 -10.19 12.21
N SER A 43 -3.17 -10.35 12.43
CA SER A 43 -4.21 -9.68 11.64
C SER A 43 -4.08 -8.15 11.65
N PRO A 44 -3.98 -7.46 12.81
CA PRO A 44 -3.83 -6.01 12.84
C PRO A 44 -2.49 -5.54 12.24
N ILE A 45 -1.41 -6.31 12.35
CA ILE A 45 -0.11 -5.97 11.74
C ILE A 45 -0.22 -5.98 10.20
N CYS A 46 -0.78 -7.05 9.63
CA CYS A 46 -0.97 -7.17 8.19
C CYS A 46 -1.96 -6.12 7.66
N LEU A 47 -3.08 -5.88 8.35
CA LEU A 47 -4.09 -4.91 7.94
C LEU A 47 -3.53 -3.48 7.88
N ARG A 48 -2.69 -3.06 8.84
CA ARG A 48 -2.03 -1.73 8.78
C ARG A 48 -1.25 -1.52 7.49
N ARG A 49 -0.59 -2.56 6.99
CA ARG A 49 0.22 -2.47 5.76
C ARG A 49 -0.64 -2.56 4.50
N ILE A 50 -1.67 -3.41 4.51
CA ILE A 50 -2.62 -3.55 3.41
C ILE A 50 -3.31 -2.21 3.14
N TRP A 51 -3.82 -1.55 4.19
CA TRP A 51 -4.49 -0.26 4.04
C TRP A 51 -3.57 0.83 3.50
N LYS A 52 -2.29 0.86 3.89
CA LYS A 52 -1.31 1.81 3.35
C LYS A 52 -1.06 1.58 1.85
N ALA A 53 -0.89 0.32 1.44
CA ALA A 53 -0.67 -0.05 0.05
C ALA A 53 -1.92 0.19 -0.82
N GLU A 54 -3.11 -0.11 -0.30
CA GLU A 54 -4.38 0.10 -0.99
C GLU A 54 -4.68 1.59 -1.15
N ARG A 55 -4.48 2.39 -0.10
CA ARG A 55 -4.56 3.87 -0.18
C ARG A 55 -3.64 4.41 -1.27
N PHE A 56 -2.39 3.96 -1.33
CA PHE A 56 -1.44 4.40 -2.34
C PHE A 56 -1.87 3.98 -3.75
N SER A 57 -2.32 2.74 -3.93
CA SER A 57 -2.81 2.26 -5.23
C SER A 57 -4.04 3.02 -5.70
N TRP A 58 -4.99 3.28 -4.81
CA TRP A 58 -6.19 4.05 -5.12
C TRP A 58 -5.83 5.49 -5.52
N TRP A 59 -4.97 6.14 -4.74
CA TRP A 59 -4.50 7.49 -5.02
C TRP A 59 -3.75 7.60 -6.35
N MET A 60 -2.81 6.70 -6.64
CA MET A 60 -2.09 6.67 -7.93
C MET A 60 -3.02 6.42 -9.12
N THR A 61 -4.08 5.63 -8.92
CA THR A 61 -5.08 5.39 -9.96
C THR A 61 -5.85 6.68 -10.26
N GLY A 62 -6.28 7.40 -9.22
CA GLY A 62 -6.93 8.71 -9.35
C GLY A 62 -6.02 9.78 -9.94
N LEU A 63 -4.72 9.75 -9.63
CA LEU A 63 -3.75 10.70 -10.16
C LEU A 63 -3.46 10.47 -11.64
N LEU A 64 -3.34 9.21 -12.09
CA LEU A 64 -2.86 8.90 -13.45
C LEU A 64 -3.96 8.54 -14.46
N HIS A 65 -5.12 8.04 -14.01
CA HIS A 65 -6.18 7.62 -14.92
C HIS A 65 -7.19 8.76 -15.15
N ARG A 66 -7.70 8.82 -16.38
CA ARG A 66 -8.84 9.68 -16.73
C ARG A 66 -10.11 8.84 -16.72
N PHE A 67 -11.09 9.24 -15.93
CA PHE A 67 -12.41 8.62 -15.95
C PHE A 67 -13.32 9.38 -16.94
N PRO A 68 -14.17 8.69 -17.72
CA PRO A 68 -14.98 9.32 -18.76
C PRO A 68 -15.99 10.35 -18.21
N ASP A 69 -16.41 10.22 -16.95
CA ASP A 69 -17.37 11.11 -16.28
C ASP A 69 -16.69 12.23 -15.45
N THR A 70 -15.40 12.52 -15.69
CA THR A 70 -14.66 13.51 -14.88
C THR A 70 -14.97 14.94 -15.31
N ASP A 71 -15.59 15.72 -14.42
CA ASP A 71 -15.91 17.13 -14.64
C ASP A 71 -14.65 17.99 -14.92
N ALA A 72 -14.82 19.12 -15.62
CA ALA A 72 -13.74 20.04 -15.95
C ALA A 72 -13.03 20.59 -14.71
N PHE A 73 -13.75 20.79 -13.60
CA PHE A 73 -13.16 21.17 -12.32
C PHE A 73 -12.23 20.08 -11.76
N ALA A 74 -12.71 18.84 -11.68
CA ALA A 74 -11.93 17.71 -11.19
C ALA A 74 -10.68 17.46 -12.04
N ARG A 75 -10.73 17.70 -13.34
CA ARG A 75 -9.55 17.64 -14.23
C ARG A 75 -8.50 18.71 -13.89
N ARG A 76 -8.91 19.93 -13.56
CA ARG A 76 -7.98 20.98 -13.13
C ARG A 76 -7.33 20.66 -11.80
N ILE A 77 -8.09 20.10 -10.85
CA ILE A 77 -7.54 19.63 -9.58
C ILE A 77 -6.51 18.51 -9.83
N GLN A 78 -6.85 17.49 -10.61
CA GLN A 78 -5.92 16.41 -10.96
C GLN A 78 -4.61 16.92 -11.57
N ALA A 79 -4.69 17.88 -12.50
CA ALA A 79 -3.51 18.48 -13.11
C ALA A 79 -2.66 19.27 -12.09
N SER A 80 -3.30 20.03 -11.19
CA SER A 80 -2.58 20.75 -10.14
C SER A 80 -1.90 19.82 -9.14
N GLU A 81 -2.51 18.68 -8.83
CA GLU A 81 -1.89 17.66 -7.99
C GLU A 81 -0.67 17.06 -8.71
N GLN A 82 -0.80 16.65 -9.98
CA GLN A 82 0.31 16.13 -10.77
C GLN A 82 1.50 17.10 -10.81
N ASP A 83 1.24 18.39 -11.04
CA ASP A 83 2.28 19.42 -11.03
C ASP A 83 2.95 19.52 -9.66
N TYR A 84 2.18 19.57 -8.58
CA TYR A 84 2.75 19.64 -7.23
C TYR A 84 3.67 18.46 -6.90
N PHE A 85 3.28 17.25 -7.31
CA PHE A 85 4.08 16.04 -7.10
C PHE A 85 5.33 15.97 -7.97
N THR A 86 5.36 16.64 -9.11
CA THR A 86 6.51 16.65 -10.02
C THR A 86 7.44 17.85 -9.81
N SER A 87 6.92 18.95 -9.27
CA SER A 87 7.68 20.18 -9.02
C SER A 87 8.48 20.15 -7.73
N THR A 88 8.05 19.36 -6.73
CA THR A 88 8.59 19.42 -5.37
C THR A 88 9.31 18.11 -4.99
N PRO A 89 10.59 18.16 -4.58
CA PRO A 89 11.33 16.97 -4.18
C PRO A 89 10.71 16.25 -2.97
N ALA A 90 10.12 16.97 -2.01
CA ALA A 90 9.44 16.36 -0.87
C ALA A 90 8.22 15.51 -1.28
N ALA A 91 7.50 15.95 -2.31
CA ALA A 91 6.34 15.24 -2.83
C ALA A 91 6.79 13.98 -3.60
N LEU A 92 7.87 14.08 -4.39
CA LEU A 92 8.51 12.93 -5.04
C LEU A 92 9.04 11.90 -4.03
N THR A 93 9.67 12.33 -2.94
CA THR A 93 10.14 11.44 -1.87
C THR A 93 8.98 10.66 -1.27
N THR A 94 7.84 11.31 -1.05
CA THR A 94 6.63 10.65 -0.55
C THR A 94 6.16 9.55 -1.49
N ILE A 95 6.18 9.78 -2.81
CA ILE A 95 5.86 8.74 -3.80
C ILE A 95 6.89 7.62 -3.75
N ALA A 96 8.18 7.95 -3.72
CA ALA A 96 9.26 6.98 -3.72
C ALA A 96 9.17 6.04 -2.51
N GLU A 97 8.98 6.57 -1.30
CA GLU A 97 8.82 5.80 -0.06
C GLU A 97 7.63 4.84 -0.12
N ASN A 98 6.48 5.30 -0.62
CA ASN A 98 5.29 4.45 -0.76
C ASN A 98 5.45 3.42 -1.90
N TYR A 99 6.24 3.73 -2.93
CA TYR A 99 6.49 2.85 -4.07
C TYR A 99 7.47 1.72 -3.76
N VAL A 100 8.57 2.01 -3.05
CA VAL A 100 9.54 0.99 -2.61
C VAL A 100 9.02 0.14 -1.45
N GLY A 101 8.03 0.67 -0.71
CA GLY A 101 7.37 -0.01 0.39
C GLY A 101 8.02 0.30 1.74
N LEU A 102 7.17 0.53 2.74
CA LEU A 102 7.59 0.85 4.11
C LEU A 102 8.30 -0.35 4.77
N PRO A 103 9.28 -0.07 5.67
CA PRO A 103 10.05 -1.09 6.37
C PRO A 103 9.16 -2.05 7.17
N TYR A 104 9.63 -3.30 7.30
CA TYR A 104 8.91 -4.36 8.01
C TYR A 104 8.76 -4.03 9.49
N GLU A 105 7.53 -4.12 10.00
CA GLU A 105 7.28 -4.04 11.44
C GLU A 105 7.87 -5.31 12.08
N ALA A 106 8.85 -5.14 12.97
CA ALA A 106 9.46 -6.27 13.66
C ALA A 106 8.46 -6.82 14.69
N VAL A 107 8.05 -8.08 14.52
CA VAL A 107 7.27 -8.80 15.51
C VAL A 107 8.26 -9.32 16.56
N GLN A 108 8.24 -8.70 17.75
CA GLN A 108 8.88 -9.20 18.97
C GLN A 108 7.83 -9.77 19.91
#